data_AF-A0A535BTI5-F1
#
_entry.id   AF-A0A535BTI5-F1
#
_cell.length_a   1.000
_cell.length_b   1.000
_cell.length_c   1.000
_cell.angle_alpha   90.00
_cell.angle_beta   90.00
_cell.angle_gamma   90.00
#
_symmetry.space_group_name_H-M   'P 1'
#
loop_
_entity.id
_entity.type
_entity.pdbx_description
1 polymer ?
#
loop_
_entity_poly.entity_id
_entity_poly.type
_entity_poly.pdbx_seq_one_letter_code
_entity_poly.pdbx_strand_id
1 'polypeptide(L)'
;MDRRRFLVLAGGALLAACSPSAQRPGDMLVQLYARPDKDEWPDEFRQLPADTQAMYRYAVANHATLQYIPCFCGCVNAGHTSNFDCYVREVLPDGRVRLDTMSFG
;
A
#
# COMPACT_ATOMS: atom_id res chain seq x y z
N MET A 1 1.38 -50.92 36.27
CA MET A 1 1.20 -49.80 37.22
C MET A 1 1.38 -48.54 36.39
N ASP A 2 0.28 -48.02 35.85
CA ASP A 2 -0.52 -46.90 36.41
C ASP A 2 0.10 -45.57 35.95
N ARG A 3 -0.56 -44.59 35.33
CA ARG A 3 -1.97 -44.24 35.13
C ARG A 3 -1.93 -43.12 34.07
N ARG A 4 -2.73 -43.19 33.00
CA ARG A 4 -3.92 -42.33 32.85
C ARG A 4 -3.69 -40.84 33.10
N ARG A 5 -4.07 -40.04 32.09
CA ARG A 5 -4.28 -38.57 32.05
C ARG A 5 -2.97 -37.85 31.69
N PHE A 6 -2.82 -37.27 30.51
CA PHE A 6 -3.67 -36.22 29.96
C PHE A 6 -3.79 -36.37 28.43
N LEU A 7 -4.88 -37.02 28.01
CA LEU A 7 -5.45 -36.79 26.69
C LEU A 7 -6.40 -35.59 26.82
N VAL A 8 -6.36 -34.71 25.83
CA VAL A 8 -7.34 -33.65 25.51
C VAL A 8 -7.27 -32.41 26.39
N LEU A 9 -6.87 -31.27 25.79
CA LEU A 9 -7.62 -30.01 25.84
C LEU A 9 -7.03 -29.00 24.84
N ALA A 10 -7.91 -28.51 23.96
CA ALA A 10 -7.82 -27.31 23.11
C ALA A 10 -6.70 -27.31 22.03
N GLY A 11 -6.94 -27.65 20.76
CA GLY A 11 -8.20 -27.53 20.04
C GLY A 11 -8.52 -26.06 19.76
N GLY A 12 -8.01 -25.54 18.64
CA GLY A 12 -8.64 -24.50 17.84
C GLY A 12 -8.67 -23.08 18.40
N ALA A 13 -7.64 -22.30 18.07
CA ALA A 13 -7.81 -20.85 17.85
C ALA A 13 -6.76 -20.37 16.84
N LEU A 14 -6.85 -20.87 15.60
CA LEU A 14 -6.27 -20.14 14.46
C LEU A 14 -7.18 -18.92 14.24
N LEU A 15 -6.98 -17.88 15.04
CA LEU A 15 -7.51 -16.57 14.71
C LEU A 15 -6.82 -16.15 13.42
N ALA A 16 -7.54 -16.25 12.30
CA ALA A 16 -7.19 -15.56 11.08
C ALA A 16 -7.19 -14.07 11.42
N ALA A 17 -6.01 -13.56 11.77
CA ALA A 17 -5.76 -12.14 11.84
C ALA A 17 -5.84 -11.62 10.41
N CYS A 18 -7.05 -11.28 9.97
CA CYS A 18 -7.22 -10.37 8.86
C CYS A 18 -6.60 -9.05 9.32
N SER A 19 -5.31 -8.84 9.05
CA SER A 19 -4.69 -7.54 9.19
C SER A 19 -5.45 -6.60 8.27
N PRO A 20 -6.23 -5.64 8.79
CA PRO A 20 -6.66 -4.53 7.94
C PRO A 20 -5.35 -3.85 7.56
N SER A 21 -5.03 -3.75 6.27
CA SER A 21 -3.95 -2.88 5.80
C SER A 21 -4.13 -1.54 6.49
N ALA A 22 -3.23 -1.20 7.42
CA ALA A 22 -3.40 -0.05 8.30
C ALA A 22 -3.72 1.19 7.46
N GLN A 23 -4.95 1.71 7.58
CA GLN A 23 -5.35 2.93 6.89
C GLN A 23 -4.37 4.04 7.28
N ARG A 24 -3.70 4.64 6.29
CA ARG A 24 -2.83 5.79 6.53
C ARG A 24 -3.72 7.03 6.67
N PRO A 25 -3.32 8.08 7.41
CA PRO A 25 -4.13 9.28 7.59
C PRO A 25 -4.60 9.93 6.25
N GLY A 26 -3.86 9.74 5.15
CA GLY A 26 -4.23 10.19 3.81
C GLY A 26 -5.30 9.35 3.07
N ASP A 27 -5.68 8.18 3.60
CA ASP A 27 -6.72 7.29 3.04
C ASP A 27 -8.16 7.78 3.29
N MET A 28 -8.36 8.71 4.21
CA MET A 28 -9.68 8.94 4.82
C MET A 28 -10.64 9.79 3.98
N LEU A 29 -10.19 10.42 2.89
CA LEU A 29 -11.01 11.39 2.17
C LEU A 29 -11.33 11.02 0.72
N VAL A 30 -10.38 10.44 -0.05
CA VAL A 30 -10.64 9.91 -1.41
C VAL A 30 -9.63 8.80 -1.73
N GLN A 31 -10.11 7.64 -2.20
CA GLN A 31 -9.25 6.57 -2.70
C GLN A 31 -9.14 6.69 -4.22
N LEU A 32 -7.95 7.04 -4.70
CA LEU A 32 -7.69 7.29 -6.11
C LEU A 32 -7.04 6.07 -6.75
N TYR A 33 -7.65 5.57 -7.83
CA TYR A 33 -7.17 4.41 -8.57
C TYR A 33 -6.79 4.78 -10.00
N ALA A 34 -5.65 4.28 -10.47
CA ALA A 34 -5.19 4.39 -11.84
C ALA A 34 -5.12 2.99 -12.49
N ARG A 35 -5.21 2.95 -13.84
CA ARG A 35 -4.85 1.79 -14.67
C ARG A 35 -3.73 2.19 -15.63
N PRO A 36 -2.47 2.10 -15.18
CA PRO A 36 -1.33 2.54 -15.97
C PRO A 36 -1.16 1.78 -17.30
N ASP A 37 -1.58 0.51 -17.35
CA ASP A 37 -1.58 -0.34 -18.55
C ASP A 37 -2.48 0.20 -19.67
N LYS A 38 -3.49 1.00 -19.31
CA LYS A 38 -4.45 1.61 -20.23
C LYS A 38 -4.34 3.13 -20.30
N ASP A 39 -3.33 3.70 -19.62
CA ASP A 39 -3.19 5.14 -19.41
C ASP A 39 -4.45 5.82 -18.83
N GLU A 40 -5.20 5.10 -17.98
CA GLU A 40 -6.35 5.67 -17.28
C GLU A 40 -5.91 6.21 -15.91
N TRP A 41 -6.08 7.52 -15.72
CA TRP A 41 -5.72 8.22 -14.48
C TRP A 41 -6.91 9.03 -13.97
N PRO A 42 -7.09 9.16 -12.64
CA PRO A 42 -8.18 9.95 -12.06
C PRO A 42 -8.03 11.45 -12.37
N ASP A 43 -9.12 12.21 -12.34
CA ASP A 43 -9.10 13.63 -12.71
C ASP A 43 -8.24 14.46 -11.77
N GLU A 44 -8.22 14.12 -10.47
CA GLU A 44 -7.37 14.73 -9.45
C GLU A 44 -5.89 14.60 -9.81
N PHE A 45 -5.48 13.46 -10.38
CA PHE A 45 -4.11 13.27 -10.85
C PHE A 45 -3.79 14.21 -12.02
N ARG A 46 -4.73 14.40 -12.95
CA ARG A 46 -4.52 15.26 -14.13
C ARG A 46 -4.41 16.74 -13.78
N GLN A 47 -4.90 17.13 -12.60
CA GLN A 47 -4.80 18.48 -12.08
C GLN A 47 -3.46 18.77 -11.37
N LEU A 48 -2.67 17.73 -11.08
CA LEU A 48 -1.36 17.90 -10.44
C LEU A 48 -0.38 18.63 -11.37
N PRO A 49 0.65 19.32 -10.82
CA PRO A 49 1.77 19.81 -11.62
C PRO A 49 2.39 18.70 -12.48
N ALA A 50 2.86 19.05 -13.68
CA ALA A 50 3.41 18.08 -14.64
C ALA A 50 4.54 17.23 -14.05
N ASP A 51 5.42 17.85 -13.26
CA ASP A 51 6.52 17.15 -12.57
C ASP A 51 5.98 16.14 -11.56
N THR A 52 4.94 16.49 -10.79
CA THR A 52 4.29 15.56 -9.86
C THR A 52 3.68 14.38 -10.61
N GLN A 53 2.96 14.62 -11.71
CA GLN A 53 2.43 13.55 -12.56
C GLN A 53 3.53 12.62 -13.08
N ALA A 54 4.67 13.19 -13.49
CA ALA A 54 5.82 12.41 -13.95
C ALA A 54 6.39 11.52 -12.84
N MET A 55 6.44 11.99 -11.59
CA MET A 55 6.93 11.19 -10.46
C MET A 55 6.03 9.99 -10.16
N TYR A 56 4.70 10.17 -10.17
CA TYR A 56 3.76 9.05 -10.00
C TYR A 56 3.90 8.02 -11.13
N ARG A 57 4.00 8.47 -12.39
CA ARG A 57 4.21 7.57 -13.54
C ARG A 57 5.53 6.82 -13.43
N TYR A 58 6.60 7.53 -13.05
CA TYR A 58 7.91 6.93 -12.82
C TYR A 58 7.86 5.89 -11.70
N ALA A 59 7.18 6.20 -10.59
CA ALA A 59 7.09 5.29 -9.46
C ALA A 59 6.39 3.98 -9.82
N VAL A 60 5.26 4.09 -10.50
CA VAL A 60 4.51 2.93 -11.04
C VAL A 60 5.37 2.09 -11.97
N ALA A 61 6.11 2.72 -12.89
CA ALA A 61 6.93 2.01 -13.87
C ALA A 61 8.19 1.35 -13.28
N ASN A 62 8.66 1.81 -12.10
CA ASN A 62 9.96 1.42 -11.54
C ASN A 62 9.85 0.76 -10.15
N HIS A 63 8.72 0.13 -9.83
CA HIS A 63 8.50 -0.52 -8.54
C HIS A 63 9.66 -1.45 -8.11
N ALA A 64 10.15 -2.30 -9.02
CA ALA A 64 11.21 -3.28 -8.74
C ALA A 64 12.50 -2.65 -8.19
N THR A 65 12.78 -1.40 -8.56
CA THR A 65 13.92 -0.63 -8.06
C THR A 65 13.54 0.19 -6.83
N LEU A 66 12.45 0.94 -6.91
CA LEU A 66 12.09 1.93 -5.89
C LEU A 66 11.67 1.32 -4.56
N GLN A 67 11.18 0.09 -4.54
CA GLN A 67 10.86 -0.64 -3.30
C GLN A 67 12.08 -0.81 -2.37
N TYR A 68 13.31 -0.73 -2.90
CA TYR A 68 14.55 -0.87 -2.14
C TYR A 68 15.20 0.47 -1.78
N ILE A 69 14.70 1.58 -2.32
CA ILE A 69 15.22 2.91 -2.03
C ILE A 69 14.47 3.45 -0.82
N PRO A 70 15.12 3.78 0.31
CA PRO A 70 14.42 4.27 1.49
C PRO A 70 13.71 5.60 1.25
N CYS A 71 12.60 5.82 1.96
CA CYS A 71 11.98 7.14 2.04
C CYS A 71 12.73 8.03 3.04
N PHE A 72 13.13 9.23 2.61
CA PHE A 72 13.84 10.21 3.44
C PHE A 72 12.98 11.42 3.81
N CYS A 73 11.70 11.42 3.47
CA CYS A 73 10.77 12.52 3.75
C CYS A 73 10.33 12.60 5.23
N GLY A 74 10.72 11.64 6.07
CA GLY A 74 10.33 11.58 7.49
C GLY A 74 8.92 11.02 7.74
N CYS A 75 8.25 10.49 6.72
CA CYS A 75 6.88 9.98 6.78
C CYS A 75 6.76 8.45 6.93
N VAL A 76 7.80 7.78 7.43
CA VAL A 76 7.80 6.30 7.59
C VAL A 76 6.65 5.82 8.49
N ASN A 77 6.31 6.57 9.54
CA ASN A 77 5.17 6.27 10.42
C ASN A 77 3.80 6.44 9.73
N ALA A 78 3.76 7.13 8.60
CA ALA A 78 2.60 7.20 7.72
C ALA A 78 2.58 6.01 6.73
N GLY A 79 3.50 5.04 6.86
CA GLY A 79 3.58 3.85 6.02
C GLY A 79 4.44 4.00 4.77
N HIS A 80 5.19 5.09 4.61
CA HIS A 80 6.11 5.28 3.48
C HIS A 80 7.48 4.70 3.77
N THR A 81 7.64 3.40 3.59
CA THR A 81 8.87 2.66 3.93
C THR A 81 9.93 2.74 2.85
N SER A 82 9.53 3.03 1.61
CA SER A 82 10.37 3.16 0.44
C SER A 82 9.98 4.38 -0.40
N ASN A 83 10.81 4.75 -1.37
CA ASN A 83 10.51 5.81 -2.33
C ASN A 83 9.28 5.48 -3.20
N PHE A 84 9.02 4.18 -3.43
CA PHE A 84 7.80 3.74 -4.10
C PHE A 84 6.54 4.11 -3.32
N ASP A 85 6.56 3.92 -2.00
CA ASP A 85 5.40 4.13 -1.13
C ASP A 85 4.93 5.59 -1.09
N CYS A 86 5.80 6.54 -1.44
CA CYS A 86 5.45 7.97 -1.52
C CYS A 86 4.36 8.27 -2.55
N TYR A 87 4.27 7.45 -3.60
CA TYR A 87 3.38 7.68 -4.74
C TYR A 87 2.35 6.56 -4.91
N VAL A 88 2.68 5.34 -4.48
CA VAL A 88 1.81 4.19 -4.63
C VAL A 88 1.50 3.62 -3.26
N ARG A 89 0.21 3.53 -2.96
CA ARG A 89 -0.26 2.88 -1.73
C ARG A 89 -0.35 1.37 -1.89
N GLU A 90 -0.81 0.91 -3.04
CA GLU A 90 -1.06 -0.50 -3.29
C GLU A 90 -1.16 -0.79 -4.79
N VAL A 91 -0.66 -1.94 -5.22
CA VAL A 91 -0.91 -2.49 -6.55
C VAL A 91 -1.89 -3.66 -6.38
N LEU A 92 -3.06 -3.56 -6.98
CA LEU A 92 -4.11 -4.57 -6.89
C LEU A 92 -3.82 -5.74 -7.86
N PRO A 93 -4.35 -6.95 -7.58
CA PRO A 93 -4.15 -8.12 -8.44
C PRO A 93 -4.64 -7.95 -9.89
N ASP A 94 -5.59 -7.04 -10.12
CA ASP A 94 -6.15 -6.74 -11.44
C ASP A 94 -5.36 -5.66 -12.22
N GLY A 95 -4.20 -5.24 -11.70
CA GLY A 95 -3.33 -4.24 -12.30
C GLY A 95 -3.70 -2.79 -11.98
N ARG A 96 -4.80 -2.54 -11.24
CA ARG A 96 -5.08 -1.19 -10.73
C ARG A 96 -4.04 -0.77 -9.71
N VAL A 97 -3.67 0.50 -9.74
CA VAL A 97 -2.77 1.09 -8.75
C VAL A 97 -3.55 2.09 -7.91
N ARG A 98 -3.53 1.88 -6.59
CA ARG A 98 -4.03 2.84 -5.62
C ARG A 98 -2.96 3.89 -5.36
N LEU A 99 -3.23 5.13 -5.72
CA LEU A 99 -2.29 6.23 -5.58
C LEU A 99 -2.21 6.64 -4.10
N ASP A 100 -1.00 6.92 -3.62
CA ASP A 100 -0.86 7.63 -2.36
C ASP A 100 -1.16 9.11 -2.57
N THR A 101 -1.95 9.71 -1.70
CA THR A 101 -2.48 11.07 -1.86
C THR A 101 -1.60 12.13 -1.19
N MET A 102 -0.46 11.78 -0.57
CA MET A 102 0.36 12.76 0.16
C MET A 102 0.83 13.93 -0.70
N SER A 103 1.02 13.73 -2.01
CA SER A 103 1.52 14.75 -2.93
C SER A 103 0.43 15.46 -3.72
N PHE A 104 -0.85 15.29 -3.34
CA PHE A 104 -1.98 15.93 -4.00
C PHE A 104 -2.31 17.34 -3.46
N GLY A 105 -1.66 17.79 -2.38
CA GLY A 105 -1.88 19.10 -1.75
C GLY A 105 -2.08 19.00 -0.26
#